data_AF-A0A9X8VFD2-F1
#
_entry.id   AF-A0A9X8VFD2-F1
#
_cell.length_a   1.000
_cell.length_b   1.000
_cell.length_c   1.000
_cell.angle_alpha   90.00
_cell.angle_beta   90.00
_cell.angle_gamma   90.00
#
_symmetry.space_group_name_H-M   'P 1'
#
loop_
_entity.id
_entity.type
_entity.pdbx_description
1 polymer ?
#
loop_
_entity_poly.entity_id
_entity_poly.type
_entity_poly.pdbx_seq_one_letter_code
_entity_poly.pdbx_strand_id
1 'polypeptide(L)' 'MTATAPVITVDGPSGAGKGTLCKALAESLGWRLLDSGAIYRVLAL' A
#
# COMPACT_ATOMS: atom_id res chain seq x y z
N MET A 1 8.18 -22.34 -12.46
CA MET A 1 6.87 -21.96 -11.90
C MET A 1 7.07 -20.73 -11.04
N THR A 2 6.50 -19.59 -11.42
CA THR A 2 6.52 -18.38 -10.58
C THR A 2 5.54 -18.59 -9.43
N ALA A 3 6.04 -18.66 -8.20
CA ALA A 3 5.19 -18.69 -7.02
C ALA A 3 4.39 -17.38 -6.95
N THR A 4 3.09 -17.47 -6.72
CA THR A 4 2.22 -16.31 -6.55
C THR A 4 2.56 -15.62 -5.24
N ALA A 5 3.04 -14.37 -5.29
CA ALA A 5 3.29 -13.61 -4.08
C ALA A 5 1.93 -13.23 -3.45
N PRO A 6 1.77 -13.35 -2.12
CA PRO A 6 0.55 -12.92 -1.45
C PRO A 6 0.43 -11.39 -1.52
N VAL A 7 -0.79 -10.89 -1.72
CA VAL A 7 -1.09 -9.47 -1.88
C VAL A 7 -2.25 -9.09 -0.96
N ILE A 8 -2.10 -7.95 -0.26
CA ILE A 8 -3.15 -7.34 0.55
C ILE A 8 -3.48 -5.97 -0.05
N THR A 9 -4.76 -5.72 -0.29
CA THR A 9 -5.28 -4.41 -0.70
C THR A 9 -6.04 -3.76 0.46
N VAL A 10 -5.94 -2.44 0.59
CA VAL A 10 -6.60 -1.67 1.66
C VAL A 10 -7.30 -0.48 1.04
N ASP A 11 -8.63 -0.55 1.00
CA ASP A 11 -9.51 0.45 0.39
C ASP A 11 -10.37 1.19 1.43
N GLY A 12 -10.86 2.37 1.06
CA GLY A 12 -11.68 3.21 1.94
C GLY A 12 -11.59 4.70 1.62
N PRO A 13 -12.40 5.55 2.28
CA PRO A 13 -12.50 6.97 1.96
C PRO A 13 -11.21 7.75 2.25
N SER A 14 -11.09 8.95 1.68
CA SER A 14 -9.97 9.85 1.98
C SER A 14 -9.92 10.19 3.47
N GLY A 15 -8.72 10.32 4.03
CA GLY A 15 -8.53 10.62 5.47
C GLY A 15 -8.70 9.43 6.43
N ALA A 16 -9.15 8.26 5.98
CA ALA A 16 -9.38 7.08 6.84
C ALA A 16 -8.11 6.39 7.42
N GLY A 17 -6.92 6.97 7.25
CA GLY A 17 -5.67 6.41 7.79
C GLY A 17 -5.08 5.22 7.02
N LYS A 18 -5.59 4.90 5.81
CA LYS A 18 -5.13 3.75 4.99
C LYS A 18 -3.62 3.69 4.79
N GLY A 19 -2.98 4.80 4.44
CA GLY A 19 -1.52 4.85 4.24
C GLY A 19 -0.73 4.50 5.51
N THR A 20 -1.21 4.96 6.66
CA THR A 20 -0.63 4.64 7.97
C THR A 20 -0.77 3.14 8.28
N LEU A 21 -1.96 2.57 8.05
CA LEU A 21 -2.20 1.13 8.23
C LEU A 21 -1.32 0.29 7.29
N CYS A 22 -1.23 0.66 6.01
CA CYS A 22 -0.42 -0.06 5.04
C CYS A 22 1.08 -0.05 5.41
N LYS A 23 1.60 1.07 5.95
CA LYS A 23 2.97 1.12 6.48
C LYS A 23 3.16 0.16 7.65
N ALA A 24 2.28 0.19 8.63
CA ALA A 24 2.35 -0.70 9.79
C ALA A 24 2.26 -2.19 9.38
N LEU A 25 1.40 -2.53 8.41
CA LEU A 25 1.31 -3.89 7.86
C LEU A 25 2.59 -4.30 7.15
N ALA A 26 3.16 -3.44 6.31
CA ALA A 26 4.42 -3.72 5.61
C ALA A 26 5.58 -3.96 6.59
N GLU A 27 5.71 -3.12 7.63
CA GLU A 27 6.73 -3.28 8.67
C GLU A 27 6.55 -4.57 9.49
N SER A 28 5.33 -4.86 9.93
CA SER A 28 5.03 -6.05 10.74
C SER A 28 5.18 -7.37 9.98
N LEU A 29 4.87 -7.38 8.68
CA LEU A 29 5.00 -8.58 7.83
C LEU A 29 6.37 -8.68 7.14
N GLY A 30 7.19 -7.63 7.16
CA GLY A 30 8.40 -7.53 6.35
C GLY A 30 8.12 -7.48 4.86
N TRP A 31 6.97 -6.93 4.46
CA TRP A 31 6.50 -6.88 3.07
C TRP A 31 6.82 -5.55 2.41
N ARG A 32 6.81 -5.53 1.07
CA ARG A 32 6.94 -4.29 0.31
C ARG A 32 5.61 -3.56 0.24
N LEU A 33 5.64 -2.26 0.49
CA LEU A 33 4.50 -1.36 0.34
C LEU A 33 4.47 -0.73 -1.05
N LEU A 34 3.35 -0.86 -1.74
CA LEU A 34 3.04 -0.08 -2.95
C LEU A 34 2.05 1.04 -2.59
N ASP A 35 2.55 2.27 -2.42
CA ASP A 35 1.71 3.45 -2.13
C ASP A 35 1.21 4.08 -3.44
N SER A 36 0.02 3.66 -3.86
CA SER A 36 -0.67 4.22 -5.03
C SER A 36 -0.93 5.72 -4.90
N GLY A 37 -1.22 6.20 -3.68
CA GLY A 37 -1.43 7.63 -3.42
C GLY A 37 -0.18 8.47 -3.66
N ALA A 38 1.00 7.95 -3.33
CA ALA A 38 2.27 8.62 -3.63
C ALA A 38 2.52 8.71 -5.14
N ILE A 39 2.26 7.62 -5.87
CA ILE A 39 2.39 7.58 -7.33
C ILE A 39 1.49 8.64 -7.98
N TYR A 40 0.21 8.70 -7.61
CA TYR A 40 -0.70 9.71 -8.13
C TYR A 40 -0.28 11.14 -7.77
N ARG A 41 0.21 11.40 -6.55
CA ARG A 41 0.71 12.74 -6.16
C ARG A 41 1.92 13.19 -6.97
N VAL A 42 2.80 12.27 -7.37
CA VAL A 42 3.98 12.58 -8.19
C VAL A 42 3.60 12.80 -9.66
N LEU A 43 2.60 12.08 -10.17
CA LEU A 43 2.18 12.14 -11.57
C LEU A 43 1.15 13.23 -11.88
N ALA A 44 0.44 13.77 -10.88
CA ALA A 44 -0.62 14.76 -11.08
C ALA A 44 -0.13 16.21 -11.30
N LEU A 45 1.08 16.38 -11.86
CA LEU A 45 1.61 17.68 -12.30
C LEU A 45 1.14 18.04 -13.71
#